data_AF-A0A821MR45-F1
#
_entry.id   AF-A0A821MR45-F1
#
_cell.length_a   1.000
_cell.length_b   1.000
_cell.length_c   1.000
_cell.angle_alpha   90.00
_cell.angle_beta   90.00
_cell.angle_gamma   90.00
#
_symmetry.space_group_name_H-M   'P 1'
#
loop_
_entity.id
_entity.type
_entity.pdbx_description
1 polymer ?
#
loop_
_entity_poly.entity_id
_entity_poly.type
_entity_poly.pdbx_seq_one_letter_code
_entity_poly.pdbx_strand_id
1 'polypeptide(L)' 'HINFAFGKVLESLTLAPYEEDDLKGWTLNSKGMYERVLKLKETNPDLRVLLSVGGWTHASRGFNDVSKNDANMYD' A
#
# COMPACT_ATOMS: atom_id res chain seq x y z
N HIS A 1 -16.31 0.88 3.69
CA HIS A 1 -15.06 0.83 2.93
C HIS A 1 -13.99 1.59 3.70
N ILE A 2 -12.78 1.05 3.81
CA ILE A 2 -11.59 1.75 4.30
C ILE A 2 -10.60 1.84 3.15
N ASN A 3 -10.09 3.04 2.88
CA ASN A 3 -8.96 3.26 1.98
C ASN A 3 -7.71 3.51 2.85
N PHE A 4 -6.82 2.53 2.94
CA PHE A 4 -5.56 2.68 3.67
C PHE A 4 -4.62 3.58 2.88
N ALA A 5 -4.27 4.71 3.45
CA ALA A 5 -3.40 5.72 2.85
C ALA A 5 -2.05 5.71 3.60
N PHE A 6 -0.92 5.31 3.01
CA PHE A 6 -0.70 4.95 1.60
C PHE A 6 0.23 3.74 1.44
N GLY A 7 0.29 3.18 0.24
CA GLY A 7 1.47 2.49 -0.31
C GLY A 7 2.21 3.40 -1.30
N LYS A 8 3.36 2.95 -1.81
CA LYS A 8 4.20 3.73 -2.75
C LYS A 8 4.64 2.92 -3.97
N VAL A 9 4.92 3.60 -5.07
CA VAL A 9 5.59 3.03 -6.25
C VAL A 9 7.09 3.30 -6.14
N LEU A 10 7.92 2.27 -6.29
CA LEU A 10 9.37 2.43 -6.31
C LEU A 10 9.86 2.86 -7.71
N GLU A 11 11.09 3.36 -7.81
CA GLU A 11 11.71 3.63 -9.12
C GLU A 11 11.85 2.36 -9.97
N SER A 12 11.85 1.19 -9.34
CA SER A 12 11.76 -0.13 -10.00
C SER A 12 10.38 -0.45 -10.56
N LEU A 13 9.44 0.50 -10.57
CA LEU A 13 8.05 0.37 -11.04
C LEU A 13 7.16 -0.57 -10.21
N THR A 14 7.67 -1.08 -9.09
CA THR A 14 6.94 -2.02 -8.22
C THR A 14 6.24 -1.33 -7.05
N LEU A 15 5.18 -1.96 -6.54
CA LEU A 15 4.51 -1.52 -5.32
C LEU A 15 5.32 -1.89 -4.07
N ALA A 16 5.32 -0.99 -3.10
CA ALA A 16 5.96 -1.18 -1.80
C ALA A 16 5.10 -0.58 -0.67
N PRO A 17 5.26 -1.06 0.58
CA PRO A 17 4.69 -0.37 1.74
C PRO A 17 5.28 1.04 1.86
N TYR A 18 4.53 1.96 2.45
CA TYR A 18 5.04 3.31 2.62
C TYR A 18 6.10 3.34 3.72
N GLU A 19 5.79 2.69 4.85
CA GLU A 19 6.70 2.50 5.99
C GLU A 19 6.99 1.01 6.24
N GLU A 20 8.09 0.70 6.94
CA GLU A 20 8.37 -0.69 7.31
C GLU A 20 7.31 -1.29 8.26
N ASP A 21 6.72 -0.46 9.12
CA ASP A 21 5.77 -0.90 10.14
C ASP A 21 4.35 -1.17 9.60
N ASP A 22 4.12 -0.87 8.32
CA ASP A 22 2.95 -1.35 7.58
C ASP A 22 2.93 -2.88 7.47
N LEU A 23 4.11 -3.50 7.30
CA LEU A 23 4.28 -4.95 7.13
C LEU A 23 4.50 -5.71 8.44
N LYS A 24 5.30 -5.15 9.36
CA LYS A 24 5.72 -5.83 10.59
C LYS A 24 5.57 -4.89 11.78
N GLY A 25 5.13 -5.38 12.93
CA GLY A 25 5.12 -4.56 14.13
C GLY A 25 6.53 -4.41 14.75
N TRP A 26 6.64 -3.54 15.76
CA TRP A 26 7.89 -3.19 16.44
C TRP A 26 8.55 -4.32 17.24
N THR A 27 7.77 -5.32 17.65
CA THR A 27 8.23 -6.53 18.35
C THR A 27 8.02 -7.77 17.50
N LEU A 28 8.80 -8.84 17.77
CA LEU A 28 8.83 -10.09 17.00
C LEU A 28 7.44 -10.70 16.71
N ASN A 29 6.45 -10.48 17.60
CA ASN A 29 5.10 -11.03 17.48
C ASN A 29 4.02 -9.97 17.22
N SER A 30 4.39 -8.70 17.08
CA SER A 30 3.42 -7.63 16.84
C SER A 30 3.08 -7.53 15.36
N LYS A 31 1.81 -7.26 15.07
CA LYS A 31 1.28 -7.17 13.71
C LYS A 31 1.54 -5.78 13.11
N GLY A 32 1.89 -5.75 11.83
CA GLY A 32 2.00 -4.50 11.06
C GLY A 32 0.64 -3.83 10.86
N MET A 33 0.65 -2.57 10.40
CA MET A 33 -0.57 -1.77 10.28
C MET A 33 -1.59 -2.36 9.30
N TYR A 34 -1.14 -2.97 8.20
CA TYR A 34 -2.05 -3.62 7.24
C TYR A 34 -2.86 -4.73 7.89
N GLU A 35 -2.19 -5.62 8.64
CA GLU A 35 -2.87 -6.73 9.30
C GLU A 35 -3.85 -6.23 10.38
N ARG A 36 -3.49 -5.19 11.13
CA ARG A 36 -4.37 -4.58 12.13
C ARG A 36 -5.66 -4.03 11.51
N VAL A 37 -5.59 -3.41 10.33
CA VAL A 37 -6.78 -2.91 9.61
C VAL A 37 -7.58 -4.06 9.01
N LEU A 38 -6.92 -5.08 8.45
CA LEU A 38 -7.60 -6.26 7.92
C LEU A 38 -8.35 -7.03 9.00
N LYS A 39 -7.85 -7.05 10.25
CA LYS A 39 -8.52 -7.70 11.39
C LYS A 39 -9.93 -7.14 11.67
N LEU A 40 -10.22 -5.90 11.30
CA LEU A 40 -11.57 -5.33 11.45
C LEU A 40 -12.64 -6.10 10.65
N LYS A 41 -12.23 -6.89 9.65
CA LYS A 41 -13.13 -7.77 8.90
C LYS A 41 -13.68 -8.94 9.74
N GLU A 42 -13.02 -9.32 10.83
CA GLU A 42 -13.54 -10.32 11.76
C GLU A 42 -14.82 -9.83 12.45
N THR A 43 -14.89 -8.52 12.73
CA THR A 43 -16.07 -7.87 13.32
C THR A 43 -17.12 -7.53 12.27
N ASN A 44 -16.70 -7.14 11.07
CA ASN A 44 -17.59 -6.80 9.96
C ASN A 44 -17.11 -7.47 8.66
N PRO A 45 -17.66 -8.66 8.33
CA PRO A 45 -17.27 -9.38 7.11
C PRO A 45 -17.53 -8.62 5.80
N ASP A 46 -18.49 -7.68 5.78
CA ASP A 46 -18.79 -6.86 4.61
C ASP A 46 -17.81 -5.69 4.42
N LEU A 47 -16.89 -5.48 5.38
CA LEU A 47 -15.90 -4.42 5.28
C LEU A 47 -14.94 -4.65 4.11
N ARG A 48 -14.99 -3.74 3.15
CA ARG A 48 -14.00 -3.63 2.08
C ARG A 48 -12.84 -2.74 2.50
N VAL A 49 -11.62 -3.22 2.30
CA VAL A 49 -10.36 -2.50 2.55
C VAL A 49 -9.61 -2.43 1.23
N LEU A 50 -9.20 -1.23 0.83
CA LEU A 50 -8.41 -0.95 -0.37
C LEU A 50 -7.11 -0.25 0.04
N LEU A 51 -6.03 -0.48 -0.70
CA LEU A 51 -4.77 0.24 -0.54
C LEU A 51 -4.75 1.42 -1.52
N SER A 52 -4.67 2.64 -1.00
CA SER A 52 -4.40 3.82 -1.80
C SER A 52 -2.90 3.92 -2.05
N VAL A 53 -2.48 4.09 -3.30
CA VAL A 53 -1.08 4.29 -3.67
C VAL A 53 -0.89 5.75 -4.06
N GLY A 54 0.14 6.42 -3.52
CA GLY A 54 0.46 7.81 -3.85
C GLY A 54 0.42 8.76 -2.66
N GLY A 55 -0.30 9.86 -2.80
CA GLY A 55 -0.34 10.95 -1.82
C GLY A 55 0.61 12.11 -2.19
N TRP A 56 0.41 13.27 -1.56
CA TRP A 56 1.16 14.49 -1.89
C TRP A 56 2.68 14.30 -1.78
N THR A 57 3.13 13.65 -0.70
CA THR A 57 4.56 13.39 -0.43
C THR A 57 5.19 12.40 -1.41
N HIS A 58 4.38 11.53 -2.05
CA HIS A 58 4.88 10.59 -3.05
C HIS A 58 5.20 11.26 -4.39
N ALA A 59 4.60 12.41 -4.67
CA ALA A 59 4.70 13.13 -5.95
C ALA A 59 4.31 12.26 -7.17
N SER A 60 4.62 12.74 -8.38
CA SER A 60 4.13 12.15 -9.64
C SER A 60 5.13 11.27 -10.39
N ARG A 61 6.42 11.26 -10.00
CA ARG A 61 7.47 10.62 -10.81
C ARG A 61 7.22 9.12 -11.02
N GLY A 62 6.97 8.37 -9.95
CA GLY A 62 6.70 6.92 -10.05
C GLY A 62 5.48 6.62 -10.93
N PHE A 63 4.42 7.41 -10.83
CA PHE A 63 3.24 7.25 -11.69
C PHE A 63 3.52 7.57 -13.15
N ASN A 64 4.28 8.63 -13.43
CA ASN A 64 4.68 8.98 -14.78
C ASN A 64 5.52 7.86 -15.41
N ASP A 65 6.38 7.22 -14.63
CA ASP A 65 7.24 6.13 -15.11
C ASP A 65 6.42 4.85 -15.36
N VAL A 66 5.53 4.46 -14.46
CA VAL A 66 4.63 3.30 -14.64
C VAL A 66 3.69 3.50 -15.84
N SER A 67 3.12 4.69 -16.02
CA SER A 67 2.14 4.96 -17.10
C SER A 67 2.77 5.32 -18.45
N LYS A 68 4.10 5.28 -18.56
CA LYS A 68 4.82 5.76 -19.74
C LYS A 68 4.56 4.94 -21.00
N ASN A 69 4.35 3.63 -20.85
CA ASN A 69 4.06 2.69 -21.93
C ASN A 69 3.51 1.38 -21.35
N ASP A 70 2.93 0.54 -22.21
CA ASP A 70 2.34 -0.73 -21.80
C ASP A 70 3.35 -1.65 -21.10
N ALA A 71 4.61 -1.71 -21.56
CA ALA A 71 5.61 -2.57 -20.93
C ALA A 71 5.80 -2.16 -19.46
N ASN A 72 5.98 -0.88 -19.17
CA ASN A 72 6.14 -0.38 -17.78
C ASN A 72 4.92 -0.63 -16.88
N MET A 73 3.72 -0.73 -17.44
CA MET A 73 2.49 -0.99 -16.67
C MET A 73 2.26 -2.48 -16.38
N TYR A 74 2.85 -3.37 -17.19
CA TYR A 74 2.60 -4.82 -17.13
C TYR A 74 3.82 -5.66 -16.73
N ASP A 75 5.01 -5.05 -16.57
CA ASP A 75 6.23 -5.68 -16.03
C ASP A 75 6.14 -5.88 -14.50
#